data_AF-A0A535WMI9-F1
#
_entry.id   AF-A0A535WMI9-F1
#
_cell.length_a   1.000
_cell.length_b   1.000
_cell.length_c   1.000
_cell.angle_alpha   90.00
_cell.angle_beta   90.00
_cell.angle_gamma   90.00
#
_symmetry.space_group_name_H-M   'P 1'
#
loop_
_entity.id
_entity.type
_entity.pdbx_description
1 polymer ?
#
loop_
_entity_poly.entity_id
_entity_poly.type
_entity_poly.pdbx_seq_one_letter_code
_entity_poly.pdbx_strand_id
1 'polypeptide(L)'
;MHDALEAAQVAAERQPKDAEAWWLLGCISRYTGLPAASDDAFKRAAQLSKQRPLPHRVDPEVFRRMVDEALGRLSPDARRRLDQARVRVEPLPALEAIVKGASPDSLLDRRHPANLGQVAANKGAGELVLFQVNFENRSGSEAELRQLVARTVSRA
;
A
#
# COMPACT_ATOMS: atom_id res chain seq x y z
N MET A 1 -0.60 13.51 13.36
CA MET A 1 -1.67 12.87 12.56
C MET A 1 -3.04 13.51 12.76
N HIS A 2 -3.39 13.98 13.96
CA HIS A 2 -4.66 14.69 14.19
C HIS A 2 -4.83 15.92 13.29
N ASP A 3 -3.81 16.80 13.23
CA ASP A 3 -3.81 18.00 12.38
C ASP A 3 -3.95 17.68 10.89
N ALA A 4 -3.39 16.55 10.43
CA ALA A 4 -3.50 16.12 9.04
C ALA A 4 -4.92 15.67 8.69
N LEU A 5 -5.60 14.98 9.63
CA LEU A 5 -6.98 14.55 9.44
C LEU A 5 -7.92 15.75 9.37
N GLU A 6 -7.77 16.70 10.29
CA GLU A 6 -8.55 17.94 10.29
C GLU A 6 -8.35 18.72 8.99
N ALA A 7 -7.08 18.92 8.56
CA ALA A 7 -6.79 19.62 7.32
C ALA A 7 -7.42 18.93 6.09
N ALA A 8 -7.40 17.60 6.04
CA ALA A 8 -8.01 16.84 4.94
C ALA A 8 -9.54 16.91 4.95
N GLN A 9 -10.17 16.90 6.13
CA GLN A 9 -11.61 17.10 6.27
C GLN A 9 -12.00 18.49 5.77
N VAL A 10 -11.32 19.54 6.25
CA VAL A 10 -11.55 20.93 5.81
C VAL A 10 -11.36 21.08 4.30
N ALA A 11 -10.36 20.43 3.72
CA ALA A 11 -10.14 20.46 2.27
C ALA A 11 -11.33 19.84 1.50
N ALA A 12 -11.80 18.67 1.92
CA ALA A 12 -12.94 17.98 1.30
C ALA A 12 -14.26 18.76 1.48
N GLU A 13 -14.46 19.41 2.63
CA GLU A 13 -15.63 20.26 2.89
C GLU A 13 -15.63 21.54 2.07
N ARG A 14 -14.47 22.20 1.94
CA ARG A 14 -14.33 23.43 1.13
C ARG A 14 -14.45 23.15 -0.37
N GLN A 15 -14.00 21.98 -0.82
CA GLN A 15 -14.02 21.59 -2.22
C GLN A 15 -14.69 20.22 -2.41
N PRO A 16 -16.02 20.12 -2.22
CA PRO A 16 -16.73 18.84 -2.19
C PRO A 16 -16.81 18.11 -3.55
N LYS A 17 -16.40 18.78 -4.63
CA LYS A 17 -16.31 18.23 -6.00
C LYS A 17 -14.87 17.89 -6.40
N ASP A 18 -13.88 18.15 -5.55
CA ASP A 18 -12.49 17.79 -5.82
C ASP A 18 -12.24 16.34 -5.39
N ALA A 19 -12.01 15.47 -6.36
CA ALA A 19 -11.72 14.06 -6.10
C ALA A 19 -10.42 13.86 -5.30
N GLU A 20 -9.43 14.75 -5.44
CA GLU A 20 -8.16 14.65 -4.73
C GLU A 20 -8.30 14.93 -3.24
N ALA A 21 -9.11 15.93 -2.87
CA ALA A 21 -9.41 16.22 -1.48
C ALA A 21 -10.05 15.00 -0.77
N TRP A 22 -11.01 14.34 -1.43
CA TRP A 22 -11.63 13.11 -0.92
C TRP A 22 -10.65 11.94 -0.88
N TRP A 23 -9.78 11.81 -1.89
CA TRP A 23 -8.75 10.78 -1.92
C TRP A 23 -7.76 10.92 -0.75
N LEU A 24 -7.29 12.15 -0.51
CA LEU A 24 -6.38 12.48 0.58
C LEU A 24 -7.01 12.20 1.95
N LEU A 25 -8.29 12.57 2.14
CA LEU A 25 -9.05 12.25 3.34
C LEU A 25 -9.15 10.73 3.54
N GLY A 26 -9.38 9.98 2.47
CA GLY A 26 -9.38 8.51 2.49
C GLY A 26 -8.05 7.94 2.96
N CYS A 27 -6.92 8.41 2.42
CA CYS A 27 -5.58 8.00 2.83
C CYS A 27 -5.32 8.31 4.31
N ILE A 28 -5.55 9.55 4.75
CA ILE A 28 -5.23 9.97 6.12
C ILE A 28 -6.11 9.27 7.15
N SER A 29 -7.39 9.08 6.83
CA SER A 29 -8.33 8.34 7.69
C SER A 29 -7.87 6.90 7.98
N ARG A 30 -7.16 6.24 7.05
CA ARG A 30 -6.55 4.92 7.34
C ARG A 30 -5.48 5.01 8.39
N TYR A 31 -4.57 5.96 8.24
CA TYR A 31 -3.45 6.13 9.17
C TYR A 31 -3.91 6.57 10.57
N THR A 32 -5.09 7.17 10.70
CA THR A 32 -5.70 7.51 11.99
C THR A 32 -6.59 6.42 12.57
N GLY A 33 -6.61 5.21 11.97
CA GLY A 33 -7.41 4.09 12.49
C GLY A 33 -8.91 4.22 12.25
N LEU A 34 -9.33 4.97 11.23
CA LEU A 34 -10.74 5.20 10.87
C LEU A 34 -11.07 4.51 9.53
N PRO A 35 -11.14 3.17 9.48
CA PRO A 35 -11.28 2.43 8.23
C PRO A 35 -12.61 2.70 7.50
N ALA A 36 -13.72 2.81 8.23
CA ALA A 36 -15.02 3.09 7.60
C ALA A 36 -15.05 4.47 6.94
N ALA A 37 -14.63 5.52 7.66
CA ALA A 37 -14.54 6.88 7.12
C ALA A 37 -13.62 6.96 5.90
N SER A 38 -12.54 6.18 5.91
CA SER A 38 -11.65 6.08 4.76
C SER A 38 -12.34 5.49 3.52
N ASP A 39 -13.10 4.38 3.66
CA ASP A 39 -13.81 3.78 2.52
C ASP A 39 -14.89 4.71 1.97
N ASP A 40 -15.59 5.45 2.83
CA ASP A 40 -16.57 6.45 2.40
C ASP A 40 -15.91 7.58 1.60
N ALA A 41 -14.77 8.08 2.07
CA ALA A 41 -14.01 9.10 1.36
C ALA A 41 -13.48 8.61 0.01
N PHE A 42 -12.94 7.39 -0.05
CA PHE A 42 -12.52 6.79 -1.33
C PHE A 42 -13.68 6.57 -2.29
N LYS A 43 -14.83 6.11 -1.78
CA LYS A 43 -16.05 5.99 -2.58
C LYS A 43 -16.47 7.33 -3.16
N ARG A 44 -16.35 8.41 -2.39
CA ARG A 44 -16.65 9.75 -2.87
C ARG A 44 -15.66 10.21 -3.96
N ALA A 45 -14.36 9.95 -3.78
CA ALA A 45 -13.35 10.22 -4.80
C ALA A 45 -13.63 9.47 -6.11
N ALA A 46 -13.98 8.19 -6.03
CA ALA A 46 -14.30 7.36 -7.20
C ALA A 46 -15.56 7.79 -7.95
N GLN A 47 -16.55 8.37 -7.25
CA GLN A 47 -17.72 8.97 -7.89
C GLN A 47 -17.38 10.24 -8.68
N LEU A 48 -16.33 10.96 -8.28
CA LEU A 48 -15.93 12.24 -8.87
C LEU A 48 -14.90 12.10 -10.00
N SER A 49 -14.07 11.05 -9.97
CA SER A 49 -13.02 10.84 -10.97
C SER A 49 -12.85 9.36 -11.34
N LYS A 50 -12.87 9.07 -12.64
CA LYS A 50 -12.56 7.73 -13.18
C LYS A 50 -11.11 7.29 -12.95
N GLN A 51 -10.21 8.23 -12.63
CA GLN A 51 -8.80 7.93 -12.34
C GLN A 51 -8.60 7.41 -10.91
N ARG A 52 -9.60 7.61 -10.03
CA ARG A 52 -9.58 7.13 -8.65
C ARG A 52 -10.47 5.89 -8.56
N PRO A 53 -9.92 4.67 -8.52
CA PRO A 53 -10.75 3.47 -8.40
C PRO A 53 -11.40 3.43 -7.02
N LEU A 54 -12.60 2.83 -6.94
CA LEU A 54 -13.15 2.41 -5.66
C LEU A 54 -12.29 1.25 -5.15
N PRO A 55 -11.69 1.34 -3.95
CA PRO A 55 -10.77 0.31 -3.49
C PRO A 55 -11.40 -1.08 -3.39
N HIS A 56 -10.71 -2.09 -3.92
CA HIS A 56 -11.10 -3.48 -3.79
C HIS A 56 -10.44 -4.11 -2.57
N ARG A 57 -11.16 -4.12 -1.44
CA ARG A 57 -10.72 -4.71 -0.16
C ARG A 57 -10.75 -6.22 -0.22
N VAL A 58 -9.70 -6.88 0.27
CA VAL A 58 -9.65 -8.33 0.41
C VAL A 58 -9.17 -8.73 1.80
N ASP A 59 -9.49 -9.95 2.22
CA ASP A 59 -8.93 -10.52 3.44
C ASP A 59 -7.39 -10.66 3.33
N PRO A 60 -6.63 -10.43 4.41
CA PRO A 60 -5.17 -10.56 4.39
C PRO A 60 -4.65 -11.91 3.86
N GLU A 61 -5.34 -13.02 4.14
CA GLU A 61 -4.95 -14.34 3.62
C GLU A 61 -5.26 -14.49 2.13
N VAL A 62 -6.29 -13.81 1.62
CA VAL A 62 -6.55 -13.72 0.19
C VAL A 62 -5.42 -12.93 -0.50
N PHE A 63 -5.05 -11.77 0.04
CA PHE A 63 -3.95 -10.97 -0.51
C PHE A 63 -2.61 -11.73 -0.47
N ARG A 64 -2.32 -12.44 0.64
CA ARG A 64 -1.12 -13.28 0.76
C ARG A 64 -1.05 -14.34 -0.33
N ARG A 65 -2.16 -15.05 -0.59
CA ARG A 65 -2.21 -16.02 -1.70
C ARG A 65 -1.93 -15.38 -3.05
N MET A 66 -2.44 -14.17 -3.32
CA MET A 66 -2.11 -13.45 -4.55
C MET A 66 -0.61 -13.14 -4.68
N VAL A 67 0.03 -12.76 -3.56
CA VAL A 67 1.48 -12.53 -3.51
C VAL A 67 2.24 -13.83 -3.78
N ASP A 68 1.87 -14.93 -3.13
CA ASP A 68 2.52 -16.24 -3.31
C ASP A 68 2.38 -16.75 -4.75
N GLU A 69 1.19 -16.63 -5.34
CA GLU A 69 0.95 -16.94 -6.76
C GLU A 69 1.83 -16.09 -7.69
N ALA A 70 1.96 -14.79 -7.41
CA ALA A 70 2.81 -13.89 -8.19
C ALA A 70 4.30 -14.27 -8.08
N LEU A 71 4.77 -14.60 -6.88
CA LEU A 71 6.14 -15.06 -6.62
C LEU A 71 6.45 -16.39 -7.31
N GLY A 72 5.47 -17.30 -7.38
CA GLY A 72 5.59 -18.60 -8.06
C GLY A 72 5.67 -18.51 -9.58
N ARG A 73 5.23 -17.38 -10.17
CA ARG A 73 5.24 -17.14 -11.63
C ARG A 73 6.40 -16.27 -12.10
N LEU A 74 7.33 -15.91 -11.21
CA LEU A 74 8.45 -15.06 -11.57
C LEU A 74 9.39 -15.75 -12.56
N SER A 75 9.94 -14.96 -13.48
CA SER A 75 11.06 -15.41 -14.32
C SER A 75 12.30 -15.70 -13.47
N PRO A 76 13.24 -16.55 -13.94
CA PRO A 76 14.49 -16.78 -13.23
C PRO A 76 15.25 -15.50 -12.87
N ASP A 77 15.24 -14.49 -13.74
CA ASP A 77 15.89 -13.19 -13.49
C ASP A 77 15.20 -12.36 -12.41
N ALA A 78 13.86 -12.30 -12.41
CA ALA A 78 13.12 -11.63 -11.35
C ALA A 78 13.29 -12.36 -10.02
N ARG A 79 13.30 -13.71 -10.04
CA ARG A 79 13.55 -14.53 -8.86
C ARG A 79 14.94 -14.28 -8.28
N ARG A 80 15.97 -14.17 -9.13
CA ARG A 80 17.36 -13.82 -8.71
C ARG A 80 17.46 -12.42 -8.12
N ARG A 81 16.71 -11.43 -8.61
CA ARG A 81 16.70 -10.06 -8.03
C ARG A 81 16.03 -9.97 -6.66
N LEU A 82 15.19 -10.95 -6.34
CA LEU A 82 14.59 -11.12 -5.03
C LEU A 82 15.44 -12.03 -4.12
N ASP A 83 16.59 -12.53 -4.59
CA ASP A 83 17.29 -13.59 -3.89
C ASP A 83 17.72 -13.14 -2.48
N GLN A 84 17.47 -14.03 -1.52
CA GLN A 84 17.52 -13.83 -0.07
C GLN A 84 16.52 -12.84 0.55
N ALA A 85 15.70 -12.11 -0.20
CA ALA A 85 14.72 -11.21 0.39
C ALA A 85 13.52 -11.99 0.97
N ARG A 86 13.22 -11.77 2.26
CA ARG A 86 11.99 -12.26 2.89
C ARG A 86 10.84 -11.35 2.48
N VAL A 87 9.81 -11.91 1.86
CA VAL A 87 8.61 -11.15 1.51
C VAL A 87 7.69 -11.09 2.71
N ARG A 88 7.25 -9.88 3.08
CA ARG A 88 6.32 -9.62 4.17
C ARG A 88 5.18 -8.76 3.65
N VAL A 89 3.99 -8.97 4.20
CA VAL A 89 2.83 -8.11 3.95
C VAL A 89 2.57 -7.29 5.21
N GLU A 90 2.43 -5.99 5.05
CA GLU A 90 1.97 -5.05 6.08
C GLU A 90 0.74 -4.29 5.53
N PRO A 91 -0.16 -3.78 6.37
CA PRO A 91 -1.30 -3.02 5.87
C PRO A 91 -0.86 -1.71 5.20
N LEU A 92 0.01 -0.93 5.86
CA LEU A 92 0.51 0.37 5.44
C LEU A 92 1.96 0.57 5.88
N PRO A 93 2.71 1.48 5.24
CA PRO A 93 3.98 1.99 5.77
C PRO A 93 3.84 2.46 7.22
N ALA A 94 4.88 2.26 8.02
CA ALA A 94 4.91 2.77 9.39
C ALA A 94 4.98 4.31 9.43
N LEU A 95 4.35 4.95 10.42
CA LEU A 95 4.36 6.40 10.56
C LEU A 95 5.79 6.95 10.71
N GLU A 96 6.64 6.22 11.44
CA GLU A 96 8.04 6.59 11.64
C GLU A 96 8.82 6.60 10.32
N ALA A 97 8.48 5.72 9.38
CA ALA A 97 9.09 5.70 8.06
C ALA A 97 8.62 6.89 7.22
N ILE A 98 7.33 7.26 7.31
CA ILE A 98 6.76 8.40 6.61
C ILE A 98 7.37 9.72 7.09
N VAL A 99 7.52 9.89 8.41
CA VAL A 99 8.18 11.05 9.01
C VAL A 99 9.64 11.19 8.52
N LYS A 100 10.29 10.07 8.20
CA LYS A 100 11.65 10.02 7.62
C LYS A 100 11.67 10.18 6.09
N GLY A 101 10.53 10.43 5.45
CA GLY A 101 10.42 10.72 4.01
C GLY A 101 9.95 9.55 3.15
N ALA A 102 9.55 8.42 3.73
CA ALA A 102 8.90 7.36 2.95
C ALA A 102 7.52 7.83 2.44
N SER A 103 7.16 7.46 1.21
CA SER A 103 5.84 7.81 0.70
C SER A 103 4.75 7.00 1.42
N PRO A 104 3.66 7.63 1.91
CA PRO A 104 2.57 6.93 2.58
C PRO A 104 1.75 6.04 1.63
N ASP A 105 1.86 6.25 0.33
CA ASP A 105 1.15 5.51 -0.71
C ASP A 105 2.06 4.50 -1.46
N SER A 106 3.31 4.32 -1.00
CA SER A 106 4.23 3.31 -1.53
C SER A 106 3.57 1.93 -1.55
N LEU A 107 3.73 1.19 -2.64
CA LEU A 107 3.26 -0.19 -2.73
C LEU A 107 4.21 -1.17 -2.03
N LEU A 108 5.50 -0.85 -2.01
CA LEU A 108 6.52 -1.68 -1.40
C LEU A 108 7.60 -0.86 -0.73
N ASP A 109 8.37 -1.53 0.12
CA ASP A 109 9.60 -1.04 0.70
C ASP A 109 10.65 -2.18 0.71
N ARG A 110 11.90 -1.85 0.37
CA ARG A 110 13.04 -2.79 0.40
C ARG A 110 13.92 -2.42 1.59
N ARG A 111 13.92 -3.27 2.63
CA ARG A 111 14.70 -3.06 3.85
C ARG A 111 15.96 -3.91 3.80
N HIS A 112 17.12 -3.25 3.79
CA HIS A 112 18.40 -3.95 3.82
C HIS A 112 18.70 -4.55 5.21
N PRO A 113 19.39 -5.70 5.27
CA PRO A 113 19.70 -6.40 6.53
C PRO A 113 20.53 -5.54 7.50
N ALA A 114 21.37 -4.64 6.99
CA ALA A 114 22.13 -3.67 7.81
C ALA A 114 21.23 -2.73 8.63
N ASN A 115 19.98 -2.54 8.21
CA ASN A 115 19.00 -1.68 8.88
C ASN A 115 18.00 -2.48 9.73
N LEU A 116 18.10 -3.81 9.76
CA LEU A 116 17.14 -4.73 10.40
C LEU A 116 17.70 -5.35 11.70
N GLY A 117 18.43 -4.58 12.52
CA GLY A 117 18.98 -5.08 13.79
C GLY A 117 19.94 -6.27 13.67
N GLN A 118 20.60 -6.65 14.78
CA GLN A 118 21.66 -7.67 14.76
C GLN A 118 21.21 -9.08 14.31
N VAL A 119 19.93 -9.44 14.51
CA VAL A 119 19.43 -10.78 14.21
C VAL A 119 19.15 -11.00 12.71
N ALA A 120 18.66 -9.98 11.99
CA ALA A 120 18.46 -10.08 10.54
C ALA A 120 19.77 -9.88 9.78
N ALA A 121 20.68 -9.06 10.30
CA ALA A 121 22.04 -8.89 9.76
C ALA A 121 22.79 -10.23 9.64
N ASN A 122 22.65 -11.12 10.63
CA ASN A 122 23.29 -12.44 10.64
C ASN A 122 22.75 -13.43 9.58
N LYS A 123 21.59 -13.16 8.96
CA LYS A 123 21.04 -14.02 7.89
C LYS A 123 21.29 -13.51 6.48
N GLY A 124 21.87 -12.31 6.31
CA GLY A 124 22.13 -11.69 5.00
C GLY A 124 20.88 -11.35 4.16
N ALA A 125 19.71 -11.82 4.58
CA ALA A 125 18.43 -11.66 3.92
C ALA A 125 17.83 -10.28 4.18
N GLY A 126 17.64 -9.48 3.12
CA GLY A 126 16.81 -8.28 3.19
C GLY A 126 15.32 -8.61 3.37
N GLU A 127 14.49 -7.60 3.56
CA GLU A 127 13.03 -7.74 3.53
C GLU A 127 12.44 -6.94 2.36
N LEU A 128 11.49 -7.55 1.66
CA LEU A 128 10.60 -6.86 0.74
C LEU A 128 9.22 -6.80 1.40
N VAL A 129 8.81 -5.60 1.80
CA VAL A 129 7.51 -5.37 2.43
C VAL A 129 6.54 -4.87 1.38
N LEU A 130 5.38 -5.52 1.27
CA LEU A 130 4.27 -5.12 0.40
C LEU A 130 3.15 -4.53 1.26
N PHE A 131 2.60 -3.38 0.85
CA PHE A 131 1.60 -2.64 1.62
C PHE A 131 0.19 -2.89 1.08
N GLN A 132 -0.52 -3.86 1.65
CA GLN A 132 -1.81 -4.36 1.14
C GLN A 132 -2.82 -3.23 0.89
N VAL A 133 -3.03 -2.35 1.86
CA VAL A 133 -4.06 -1.28 1.75
C VAL A 133 -3.74 -0.35 0.57
N ASN A 134 -2.46 -0.11 0.29
CA ASN A 134 -2.05 0.72 -0.85
C ASN A 134 -2.28 0.02 -2.19
N PHE A 135 -2.12 -1.31 -2.26
CA PHE A 135 -2.51 -2.09 -3.44
C PHE A 135 -4.02 -2.04 -3.67
N GLU A 136 -4.81 -2.26 -2.62
CA GLU A 136 -6.28 -2.22 -2.68
C GLU A 136 -6.79 -0.84 -3.08
N ASN A 137 -6.20 0.23 -2.54
CA ASN A 137 -6.57 1.61 -2.90
C ASN A 137 -6.41 1.88 -4.39
N ARG A 138 -5.41 1.28 -5.05
CA ARG A 138 -5.10 1.47 -6.46
C ARG A 138 -5.78 0.47 -7.40
N SER A 139 -6.67 -0.38 -6.88
CA SER A 139 -7.30 -1.46 -7.65
C SER A 139 -8.81 -1.46 -7.45
N GLY A 140 -9.57 -1.38 -8.54
CA GLY A 140 -11.03 -1.38 -8.54
C GLY A 140 -11.67 -2.76 -8.57
N SER A 141 -10.88 -3.82 -8.77
CA SER A 141 -11.35 -5.20 -8.84
C SER A 141 -10.27 -6.20 -8.42
N GLU A 142 -10.67 -7.45 -8.20
CA GLU A 142 -9.74 -8.54 -7.91
C GLU A 142 -8.72 -8.75 -9.04
N ALA A 143 -9.17 -8.66 -10.29
CA ALA A 143 -8.31 -8.83 -11.47
C ALA A 143 -7.23 -7.74 -11.55
N GLU A 144 -7.62 -6.48 -11.33
CA GLU A 144 -6.68 -5.35 -11.28
C GLU A 144 -5.69 -5.49 -10.12
N LEU A 145 -6.17 -5.94 -8.96
CA LEU A 145 -5.35 -6.15 -7.77
C LEU A 145 -4.28 -7.22 -8.03
N ARG A 146 -4.68 -8.39 -8.55
CA ARG A 146 -3.76 -9.47 -8.93
C ARG A 146 -2.73 -9.00 -9.95
N GLN A 147 -3.15 -8.23 -10.96
CA GLN A 147 -2.24 -7.69 -11.97
C GLN A 147 -1.26 -6.69 -11.36
N LEU A 148 -1.70 -5.82 -10.45
CA LEU A 148 -0.84 -4.86 -9.77
C LEU A 148 0.20 -5.56 -8.89
N VAL A 149 -0.21 -6.58 -8.12
CA VAL A 149 0.70 -7.42 -7.32
C VAL A 149 1.76 -8.07 -8.21
N ALA A 150 1.36 -8.77 -9.28
CA ALA A 150 2.30 -9.45 -10.18
C ALA A 150 3.28 -8.49 -10.87
N ARG A 151 2.80 -7.33 -11.34
CA ARG A 151 3.65 -6.30 -11.95
C ARG A 151 4.64 -5.70 -10.95
N THR A 152 4.21 -5.54 -9.70
CA THR A 152 5.04 -4.93 -8.66
C THR A 152 6.14 -5.88 -8.23
N VAL A 153 5.79 -7.14 -7.92
CA VAL A 153 6.77 -8.15 -7.48
C VAL A 153 7.77 -8.51 -8.58
N SER A 154 7.37 -8.52 -9.85
CA SER A 154 8.30 -8.78 -10.97
C SER A 154 9.30 -7.65 -11.22
N ARG A 155 9.01 -6.44 -10.75
CA ARG A 155 9.87 -5.26 -10.90
C ARG A 155 10.64 -4.91 -9.63
N ALA A 156 10.16 -5.41 -8.48
CA ALA A 156 10.78 -5.23 -7.19
C ALA A 156 12.26 -5.57 -7.25
#